data_AF-A0A0D5ZJ12-F1
#
_entry.id   AF-A0A0D5ZJ12-F1
#
_cell.length_a   1.000
_cell.length_b   1.000
_cell.length_c   1.000
_cell.angle_alpha   90.00
_cell.angle_beta   90.00
_cell.angle_gamma   90.00
#
_symmetry.space_group_name_H-M   'P 1'
#
loop_
_entity.id
_entity.type
_entity.pdbx_description
1 polymer ?
#
loop_
_entity_poly.entity_id
_entity_poly.type
_entity_poly.pdbx_seq_one_letter_code
_entity_poly.pdbx_strand_id
1 'polypeptide(L)'
;MMFILILLLTIALLIFVCLSVFGGGQVFIPIFVWLWKTIANVFNLQMAQETIDNVIAATNSSPGIVSIKFALFTGYLISEGNWWGYLIMILTYIIFILPAIFIMLLAMKYLKKFEQNRFLKSFLIIVKPVIAGILVALAIQLLIPIVAPGFTFNTPESYFSFNSDSAKKVFFSSWRLITLFIFIAVAFATTSFILYKKYSSLYAILINIVLAFLLFQPWL
;
A
#
# COMPACT_ATOMS: atom_id res chain seq x y z
N MET A 1 24.35 -11.10 -22.28
CA MET A 1 24.10 -12.25 -21.37
C MET A 1 23.58 -11.79 -20.00
N MET A 2 24.28 -10.87 -19.33
CA MET A 2 23.92 -10.36 -17.99
C MET A 2 22.48 -9.83 -17.91
N PHE A 3 22.07 -9.01 -18.87
CA PHE A 3 20.74 -8.39 -18.88
C PHE A 3 19.57 -9.38 -18.97
N ILE A 4 19.70 -10.40 -19.81
CA ILE A 4 18.68 -11.44 -19.97
C ILE A 4 18.52 -12.20 -18.64
N LEU A 5 19.62 -12.43 -17.92
CA LEU A 5 19.59 -13.07 -16.62
C LEU A 5 18.90 -12.19 -15.55
N ILE A 6 19.16 -10.87 -15.56
CA ILE A 6 18.47 -9.92 -14.68
C ILE A 6 16.97 -9.94 -14.97
N LEU A 7 16.59 -9.85 -16.24
CA LEU A 7 15.20 -9.84 -16.67
C LEU A 7 14.49 -11.14 -16.29
N LEU A 8 15.13 -12.30 -16.49
CA LEU A 8 14.57 -13.60 -16.11
C LEU A 8 14.36 -13.72 -14.59
N LEU A 9 15.35 -13.33 -13.79
CA LEU A 9 15.22 -13.34 -12.32
C LEU A 9 14.09 -12.41 -11.88
N THR A 10 14.02 -11.21 -12.46
CA THR A 10 12.98 -10.23 -12.15
C THR A 10 11.59 -10.77 -12.44
N ILE A 11 11.40 -11.39 -13.61
CA ILE A 11 10.12 -11.97 -13.99
C ILE A 11 9.70 -13.04 -12.98
N ALA A 12 10.62 -13.93 -12.61
CA ALA A 12 10.34 -14.97 -11.63
C ALA A 12 9.94 -14.37 -10.27
N LEU A 13 10.66 -13.35 -9.80
CA LEU A 13 10.36 -12.66 -8.54
C LEU A 13 9.05 -11.87 -8.59
N LEU A 14 8.74 -11.21 -9.71
CA LEU A 14 7.48 -10.47 -9.86
C LEU A 14 6.26 -11.41 -9.85
N ILE A 15 6.37 -12.56 -10.52
CA ILE A 15 5.33 -13.60 -10.47
C ILE A 15 5.17 -14.11 -9.04
N PHE A 16 6.27 -14.40 -8.35
CA PHE A 16 6.23 -14.82 -6.95
C PHE A 16 5.54 -13.77 -6.05
N VAL A 17 5.96 -12.50 -6.13
CA VAL A 17 5.34 -11.41 -5.36
C VAL A 17 3.86 -11.25 -5.69
N CYS A 18 3.47 -11.34 -6.96
CA CYS A 18 2.06 -11.28 -7.36
C CYS A 18 1.22 -12.42 -6.74
N LEU A 19 1.78 -13.62 -6.64
CA LEU A 19 1.06 -14.80 -6.16
C LEU A 19 1.04 -14.91 -4.62
N SER A 20 2.07 -14.41 -3.96
CA SER A 20 2.25 -14.57 -2.51
C SER A 20 1.68 -13.41 -1.69
N VAL A 21 1.56 -12.22 -2.27
CA VAL A 21 1.24 -11.01 -1.49
C VAL A 21 -0.19 -10.56 -1.70
N PHE A 22 -0.96 -10.57 -0.60
CA PHE A 22 -2.29 -10.00 -0.54
C PHE A 22 -2.28 -8.82 0.45
N GLY A 23 -2.58 -7.60 -0.01
CA GLY A 23 -2.57 -6.43 0.86
C GLY A 23 -2.61 -5.09 0.12
N GLY A 24 -2.56 -3.99 0.87
CA GLY A 24 -2.44 -2.64 0.34
C GLY A 24 -0.98 -2.19 0.17
N GLY A 25 -0.76 -0.91 -0.12
CA GLY A 25 0.58 -0.33 -0.30
C GLY A 25 1.54 -0.60 0.88
N GLN A 26 1.02 -0.67 2.11
CA GLN A 26 1.82 -0.95 3.31
C GLN A 26 2.54 -2.30 3.29
N VAL A 27 1.94 -3.32 2.66
CA VAL A 27 2.57 -4.64 2.52
C VAL A 27 3.47 -4.68 1.29
N PHE A 28 3.05 -4.02 0.20
CA PHE A 28 3.79 -4.02 -1.05
C PHE A 28 5.10 -3.23 -0.98
N ILE A 29 5.15 -2.09 -0.28
CA ILE A 29 6.37 -1.27 -0.16
C ILE A 29 7.58 -2.09 0.33
N PRO A 30 7.55 -2.74 1.52
CA PRO A 30 8.72 -3.47 2.02
C PRO A 30 9.11 -4.65 1.12
N ILE A 31 8.14 -5.31 0.49
CA ILE A 31 8.39 -6.47 -0.39
C ILE A 31 9.05 -6.03 -1.70
N PHE A 32 8.59 -4.94 -2.31
CA PHE A 32 9.23 -4.39 -3.51
C PHE A 32 10.61 -3.81 -3.21
N VAL A 33 10.79 -3.15 -2.06
CA VAL A 33 12.13 -2.71 -1.61
C VAL A 33 13.06 -3.90 -1.43
N TRP A 34 12.58 -5.00 -0.83
CA TRP A 34 13.34 -6.24 -0.73
C TRP A 34 13.68 -6.83 -2.11
N LEU A 35 12.73 -6.83 -3.04
CA LEU A 35 12.92 -7.32 -4.41
C LEU A 35 14.00 -6.51 -5.13
N TRP A 36 13.92 -5.17 -5.10
CA TRP A 36 14.90 -4.30 -5.76
C TRP A 36 16.28 -4.43 -5.14
N LYS A 37 16.39 -4.50 -3.80
CA LYS A 37 17.67 -4.74 -3.12
C LYS A 37 18.26 -6.10 -3.44
N THR A 38 17.45 -7.15 -3.51
CA THR A 38 17.89 -8.49 -3.91
C THR A 38 18.47 -8.48 -5.33
N ILE A 39 17.77 -7.87 -6.29
CA ILE A 39 18.25 -7.77 -7.67
C ILE A 39 19.54 -6.93 -7.76
N ALA A 40 19.59 -5.80 -7.07
CA ALA A 40 20.77 -4.94 -7.04
C ALA A 40 22.00 -5.67 -6.48
N ASN A 41 21.84 -6.43 -5.39
CA ASN A 41 22.93 -7.19 -4.77
C ASN A 41 23.41 -8.35 -5.65
N VAL A 42 22.51 -9.06 -6.33
CA VAL A 42 22.88 -10.22 -7.17
C VAL A 42 23.65 -9.79 -8.42
N PHE A 43 23.30 -8.63 -8.99
CA PHE A 43 23.87 -8.16 -10.26
C PHE A 43 24.79 -6.94 -10.13
N ASN A 44 25.09 -6.50 -8.90
CA ASN A 44 25.87 -5.29 -8.60
C ASN A 44 25.35 -4.04 -9.33
N LEU A 45 24.03 -3.91 -9.46
CA LEU A 45 23.42 -2.71 -10.08
C LEU A 45 23.59 -1.51 -9.14
N GLN A 46 23.93 -0.36 -9.70
CA GLN A 46 24.07 0.88 -8.93
C GLN A 46 22.69 1.49 -8.63
N MET A 47 21.99 0.86 -7.67
CA MET A 47 20.69 1.32 -7.19
C MET A 47 20.85 2.18 -5.94
N ALA A 48 20.99 3.49 -6.15
CA ALA A 48 20.96 4.45 -5.04
C ALA A 48 19.62 4.35 -4.29
N GLN A 49 19.68 4.41 -2.95
CA GLN A 49 18.49 4.42 -2.10
C GLN A 49 17.56 5.60 -2.46
N GLU A 50 18.13 6.74 -2.85
CA GLU A 50 17.40 7.91 -3.34
C GLU A 50 16.50 7.59 -4.54
N THR A 51 16.98 6.77 -5.50
CA THR A 51 16.19 6.35 -6.66
C THR A 51 14.98 5.51 -6.24
N ILE A 52 15.17 4.61 -5.27
CA ILE A 52 14.09 3.79 -4.70
C ILE A 52 13.06 4.69 -4.00
N ASP A 53 13.52 5.64 -3.20
CA ASP A 53 12.65 6.55 -2.45
C ASP A 53 11.85 7.47 -3.40
N ASN A 54 12.48 7.94 -4.49
CA ASN A 54 11.82 8.70 -5.55
C ASN A 54 10.73 7.89 -6.26
N VAL A 55 10.98 6.60 -6.54
CA VAL A 55 9.96 5.70 -7.10
C VAL A 55 8.80 5.50 -6.13
N ILE A 56 9.07 5.36 -4.83
CA ILE A 56 8.04 5.26 -3.79
C ILE A 56 7.22 6.55 -3.72
N ALA A 57 7.86 7.71 -3.74
CA ALA A 57 7.18 9.01 -3.72
C ALA A 57 6.29 9.22 -4.96
N ALA A 58 6.83 8.99 -6.16
CA ALA A 58 6.08 9.11 -7.41
C ALA A 58 4.88 8.16 -7.48
N THR A 59 5.07 6.92 -6.99
CA THR A 59 4.00 5.93 -6.94
C THR A 59 2.90 6.32 -5.98
N ASN A 60 3.21 6.89 -4.81
CA ASN A 60 2.20 7.31 -3.83
C ASN A 60 1.51 8.63 -4.21
N SER A 61 2.17 9.49 -4.99
CA SER A 61 1.60 10.75 -5.46
C SER A 61 0.52 10.55 -6.54
N SER A 62 0.70 9.53 -7.40
CA SER A 62 -0.29 9.19 -8.43
C SER A 62 -1.47 8.38 -7.85
N PRO A 63 -2.70 8.56 -8.34
CA PRO A 63 -3.83 7.72 -7.94
C PRO A 63 -3.66 6.27 -8.44
N GLY A 64 -4.39 5.33 -7.83
CA GLY A 64 -4.45 3.93 -8.28
C GLY A 64 -3.66 2.92 -7.44
N ILE A 65 -3.64 1.67 -7.89
CA ILE A 65 -3.08 0.52 -7.15
C ILE A 65 -1.55 0.59 -7.12
N VAL A 66 -0.98 0.65 -5.91
CA VAL A 66 0.46 0.84 -5.67
C VAL A 66 1.31 -0.29 -6.25
N SER A 67 0.92 -1.55 -6.08
CA SER A 67 1.70 -2.72 -6.50
C SER A 67 1.95 -2.77 -8.01
N ILE A 68 0.93 -2.43 -8.79
CA ILE A 68 1.00 -2.42 -10.25
C ILE A 68 1.99 -1.34 -10.74
N LYS A 69 1.98 -0.17 -10.09
CA LYS A 69 2.92 0.92 -10.40
C LYS A 69 4.35 0.56 -10.03
N PHE A 70 4.56 -0.11 -8.89
CA PHE A 70 5.87 -0.64 -8.54
C PHE A 70 6.37 -1.69 -9.53
N ALA A 71 5.50 -2.59 -10.00
CA ALA A 71 5.86 -3.53 -11.04
C ALA A 71 6.31 -2.82 -12.33
N LEU A 72 5.60 -1.77 -12.75
CA LEU A 72 5.99 -0.94 -13.90
C LEU A 72 7.36 -0.26 -13.68
N PHE A 73 7.56 0.41 -12.54
CA PHE A 73 8.84 1.07 -12.24
C PHE A 73 9.99 0.09 -12.04
N THR A 74 9.72 -1.16 -11.68
CA THR A 74 10.73 -2.23 -11.62
C THR A 74 11.44 -2.39 -12.97
N GLY A 75 10.71 -2.31 -14.09
CA GLY A 75 11.32 -2.36 -15.42
C GLY A 75 12.26 -1.20 -15.75
N TYR A 76 11.93 0.01 -15.28
CA TYR A 76 12.79 1.19 -15.42
C TYR A 76 14.08 1.02 -14.60
N LEU A 77 13.89 0.60 -13.34
CA LEU A 77 14.94 0.37 -12.37
C LEU A 77 16.00 -0.62 -12.91
N ILE A 78 15.57 -1.78 -13.39
CA ILE A 78 16.48 -2.82 -13.92
C ILE A 78 17.22 -2.41 -15.19
N SER A 79 16.64 -1.47 -15.93
CA SER A 79 17.22 -1.02 -17.20
C SER A 79 18.26 0.08 -17.03
N GLU A 80 18.58 0.49 -15.80
CA GLU A 80 19.56 1.54 -15.48
C GLU A 80 19.34 2.86 -16.26
N GLY A 81 18.07 3.18 -16.57
CA GLY A 81 17.72 4.39 -17.33
C GLY A 81 17.97 4.33 -18.84
N ASN A 82 18.29 3.16 -19.40
CA ASN A 82 18.40 2.98 -20.85
C ASN A 82 17.06 3.17 -21.56
N TRP A 83 17.09 3.65 -22.81
CA TRP A 83 15.87 3.89 -23.63
C TRP A 83 15.00 2.64 -23.79
N TRP A 84 15.61 1.45 -23.91
CA TRP A 84 14.89 0.18 -23.98
C TRP A 84 14.12 -0.17 -22.69
N GLY A 85 14.40 0.53 -21.59
CA GLY A 85 13.70 0.35 -20.32
C GLY A 85 12.22 0.66 -20.39
N TYR A 86 11.77 1.55 -21.28
CA TYR A 86 10.33 1.81 -21.47
C TYR A 86 9.57 0.57 -21.95
N LEU A 87 10.17 -0.26 -22.79
CA LEU A 87 9.56 -1.52 -23.22
C LEU A 87 9.48 -2.52 -22.07
N ILE A 88 10.48 -2.51 -21.20
CA ILE A 88 10.56 -3.43 -20.06
C ILE A 88 9.60 -3.02 -18.95
N MET A 89 9.33 -1.72 -18.78
CA MET A 89 8.27 -1.23 -17.91
C MET A 89 6.91 -1.81 -18.30
N ILE A 90 6.60 -1.83 -19.61
CA ILE A 90 5.35 -2.42 -20.12
C ILE A 90 5.34 -3.94 -19.90
N LEU A 91 6.46 -4.60 -20.17
CA LEU A 91 6.60 -6.05 -19.99
C LEU A 91 6.43 -6.47 -18.52
N THR A 92 7.12 -5.81 -17.60
CA THR A 92 7.03 -6.07 -16.15
C THR A 92 5.63 -5.78 -15.60
N TYR A 93 4.96 -4.74 -16.10
CA TYR A 93 3.55 -4.46 -15.80
C TYR A 93 2.63 -5.62 -16.23
N ILE A 94 2.75 -6.09 -17.47
CA ILE A 94 1.92 -7.19 -17.99
C ILE A 94 2.16 -8.47 -17.19
N ILE A 95 3.43 -8.80 -16.94
CA ILE A 95 3.83 -10.00 -16.20
C ILE A 95 3.31 -9.99 -14.77
N PHE A 96 3.23 -8.83 -14.14
CA PHE A 96 2.69 -8.73 -12.79
C PHE A 96 1.17 -8.92 -12.76
N ILE A 97 0.43 -8.46 -13.77
CA ILE A 97 -1.04 -8.53 -13.77
C ILE A 97 -1.57 -9.88 -14.28
N LEU A 98 -0.87 -10.51 -15.22
CA LEU A 98 -1.33 -11.74 -15.89
C LEU A 98 -1.65 -12.89 -14.91
N PRO A 99 -0.80 -13.21 -13.91
CA PRO A 99 -1.07 -14.29 -12.96
C PRO A 99 -2.32 -14.01 -12.12
N ALA A 100 -2.52 -12.77 -11.68
CA ALA A 100 -3.69 -12.37 -10.91
C ALA A 100 -4.98 -12.50 -11.73
N ILE A 101 -4.98 -12.06 -13.00
CA ILE A 101 -6.11 -12.25 -13.91
C ILE A 101 -6.40 -13.74 -14.09
N PHE A 102 -5.37 -14.55 -14.33
CA PHE A 102 -5.54 -15.99 -14.55
C PHE A 102 -6.16 -16.69 -13.33
N ILE A 103 -5.66 -16.40 -12.13
CA ILE A 103 -6.22 -16.93 -10.88
C ILE A 103 -7.66 -16.47 -10.68
N MET A 104 -7.97 -15.21 -10.98
CA MET A 104 -9.33 -14.70 -10.86
C MET A 104 -10.30 -15.43 -11.80
N LEU A 105 -9.92 -15.60 -13.07
CA LEU A 105 -10.73 -16.34 -14.05
C LEU A 105 -10.96 -17.79 -13.62
N LEU A 106 -9.90 -18.44 -13.14
CA LEU A 106 -9.95 -19.81 -12.63
C LEU A 106 -10.89 -19.90 -11.41
N ALA A 107 -10.71 -19.01 -10.43
CA ALA A 107 -11.53 -18.94 -9.23
C ALA A 107 -13.01 -18.74 -9.59
N MET A 108 -13.33 -17.76 -10.45
CA MET A 108 -14.72 -17.51 -10.87
C MET A 108 -15.36 -18.73 -11.55
N LYS A 109 -14.59 -19.45 -12.39
CA LYS A 109 -15.08 -20.68 -13.04
C LYS A 109 -15.42 -21.76 -12.02
N TYR A 110 -14.56 -21.97 -11.03
CA TYR A 110 -14.81 -22.96 -9.97
C TYR A 110 -15.92 -22.53 -9.02
N LEU A 111 -16.00 -21.25 -8.63
CA LEU A 111 -17.09 -20.75 -7.80
C LEU A 111 -18.45 -20.99 -8.47
N LYS A 112 -18.61 -20.66 -9.76
CA LYS A 112 -19.85 -20.92 -10.51
C LYS A 112 -20.17 -22.41 -10.59
N LYS A 113 -19.16 -23.26 -10.79
CA LYS A 113 -19.35 -24.73 -10.85
C LYS A 113 -19.83 -25.31 -9.52
N PHE A 114 -19.37 -24.77 -8.39
CA PHE A 114 -19.68 -25.26 -7.05
C PHE A 114 -20.71 -24.41 -6.30
N GLU A 115 -21.34 -23.45 -6.96
CA GLU A 115 -22.28 -22.51 -6.34
C GLU A 115 -23.49 -23.21 -5.70
N GLN A 116 -23.89 -24.36 -6.25
CA GLN A 116 -24.98 -25.19 -5.73
C GLN A 116 -24.56 -26.10 -4.56
N ASN A 117 -23.26 -26.21 -4.25
CA ASN A 117 -22.79 -27.05 -3.16
C ASN A 117 -23.04 -26.37 -1.80
N ARG A 118 -23.84 -27.01 -0.94
CA ARG A 118 -24.20 -26.51 0.41
C ARG A 118 -22.98 -26.23 1.28
N PHE A 119 -21.89 -27.00 1.13
CA PHE A 119 -20.66 -26.80 1.90
C PHE A 119 -19.96 -25.48 1.54
N LEU A 120 -19.80 -25.19 0.25
CA LEU A 120 -19.17 -23.95 -0.22
C LEU A 120 -19.99 -22.73 0.19
N LYS A 121 -21.32 -22.80 0.04
CA LYS A 121 -22.21 -21.71 0.44
C LYS A 121 -22.12 -21.42 1.94
N SER A 122 -22.11 -22.46 2.78
CA SER A 122 -21.99 -22.32 4.24
C SER A 122 -20.63 -21.75 4.65
N PHE A 123 -19.55 -22.20 4.00
CA PHE A 123 -18.21 -21.64 4.21
C PHE A 123 -18.15 -20.15 3.86
N LEU A 124 -18.68 -19.75 2.70
CA LEU A 124 -18.72 -18.34 2.28
C LEU A 124 -19.53 -17.46 3.24
N ILE A 125 -20.59 -17.99 3.84
CA ILE A 125 -21.38 -17.28 4.86
C ILE A 125 -20.53 -17.00 6.12
N ILE A 126 -19.68 -17.95 6.54
CA ILE A 126 -18.81 -17.80 7.71
C ILE A 126 -17.61 -16.88 7.41
N VAL A 127 -17.05 -16.95 6.21
CA VAL A 127 -15.87 -16.14 5.84
C VAL A 127 -16.19 -14.63 5.78
N LYS A 128 -17.38 -14.25 5.32
CA LYS A 128 -17.79 -12.83 5.22
C LYS A 128 -17.66 -12.03 6.53
N PRO A 129 -18.24 -12.47 7.68
CA PRO A 129 -18.09 -11.75 8.95
C PRO A 129 -16.65 -11.79 9.48
N VAL A 130 -15.88 -12.86 9.20
CA VAL A 130 -14.46 -12.92 9.57
C VAL A 130 -13.66 -11.82 8.86
N ILE A 131 -13.86 -11.66 7.55
CA ILE A 131 -13.23 -10.58 6.78
C ILE A 131 -13.64 -9.22 7.32
N ALA A 132 -14.93 -9.02 7.65
CA ALA A 132 -15.40 -7.78 8.26
C ALA A 132 -14.70 -7.50 9.61
N GLY A 133 -14.52 -8.51 10.45
CA GLY A 133 -13.78 -8.40 11.72
C GLY A 133 -12.32 -7.99 11.51
N ILE A 134 -11.64 -8.60 10.53
CA ILE A 134 -10.25 -8.23 10.17
C ILE A 134 -10.17 -6.77 9.69
N LEU A 135 -11.12 -6.33 8.85
CA LEU A 135 -11.17 -4.95 8.36
C LEU A 135 -11.40 -3.94 9.50
N VAL A 136 -12.28 -4.26 10.46
CA VAL A 136 -12.52 -3.44 11.64
C VAL A 136 -11.27 -3.36 12.51
N ALA A 137 -10.59 -4.49 12.76
CA ALA A 137 -9.34 -4.51 13.52
C ALA A 137 -8.25 -3.65 12.87
N LEU A 138 -8.11 -3.73 11.53
CA LEU A 138 -7.19 -2.88 10.77
C LEU A 138 -7.55 -1.39 10.85
N ALA A 139 -8.84 -1.06 10.75
CA ALA A 139 -9.28 0.32 10.89
C ALA A 139 -8.94 0.90 12.27
N ILE A 140 -9.17 0.13 13.34
CA ILE A 140 -8.80 0.51 14.72
C ILE A 140 -7.28 0.66 14.86
N GLN A 141 -6.52 -0.29 14.31
CA GLN A 141 -5.05 -0.27 14.32
C GLN A 141 -4.48 0.99 13.66
N LEU A 142 -5.10 1.48 12.59
CA LEU A 142 -4.67 2.71 11.92
C LEU A 142 -5.18 3.97 12.63
N LEU A 143 -6.37 3.93 13.23
CA LEU A 143 -6.99 5.08 13.86
C LEU A 143 -6.30 5.46 15.17
N ILE A 144 -5.93 4.48 16.02
CA ILE A 144 -5.35 4.75 17.35
C ILE A 144 -4.09 5.65 17.27
N PRO A 145 -3.08 5.35 16.42
CA PRO A 145 -1.89 6.19 16.31
C PRO A 145 -2.15 7.58 15.70
N ILE A 146 -3.26 7.76 14.97
CA ILE A 146 -3.65 9.06 14.40
C ILE A 146 -4.28 9.95 15.47
N VAL A 147 -5.15 9.38 16.30
CA VAL A 147 -5.81 10.11 17.41
C VAL A 147 -4.83 10.39 18.55
N ALA A 148 -3.97 9.42 18.86
CA ALA A 148 -3.04 9.50 19.97
C ALA A 148 -1.64 9.06 19.54
N PRO A 149 -0.79 10.00 19.06
CA PRO A 149 0.52 9.72 18.43
C PRO A 149 1.55 8.94 19.29
N GLY A 150 1.30 8.80 20.60
CA GLY A 150 2.12 8.02 21.52
C GLY A 150 1.69 6.56 21.70
N PHE A 151 0.52 6.17 21.18
CA PHE A 151 -0.02 4.83 21.32
C PHE A 151 0.10 4.03 20.02
N THR A 152 0.54 2.80 20.16
CA THR A 152 0.59 1.81 19.07
C THR A 152 -0.28 0.62 19.44
N PHE A 153 -1.09 0.18 18.47
CA PHE A 153 -1.98 -0.96 18.61
C PHE A 153 -1.59 -2.06 17.62
N ASN A 154 -1.63 -3.31 18.10
CA ASN A 154 -1.47 -4.50 17.28
C ASN A 154 -0.14 -4.55 16.48
N THR A 155 0.99 -4.28 17.15
CA THR A 155 2.32 -4.47 16.55
C THR A 155 2.84 -5.88 16.83
N PRO A 156 3.81 -6.40 16.06
CA PRO A 156 4.36 -7.75 16.27
C PRO A 156 4.95 -7.96 17.67
N GLU A 157 5.44 -6.89 18.30
CA GLU A 157 6.08 -6.92 19.62
C GLU A 157 5.09 -6.81 20.77
N SER A 158 4.00 -6.04 20.60
CA SER A 158 3.00 -5.83 21.64
C SER A 158 1.64 -5.43 21.08
N TYR A 159 0.57 -5.90 21.72
CA TYR A 159 -0.79 -5.53 21.35
C TYR A 159 -1.11 -4.06 21.70
N PHE A 160 -0.58 -3.57 22.81
CA PHE A 160 -0.73 -2.18 23.23
C PHE A 160 0.58 -1.70 23.83
N SER A 161 1.17 -0.69 23.21
CA SER A 161 2.42 -0.07 23.67
C SER A 161 2.29 1.44 23.67
N PHE A 162 2.95 2.04 24.66
CA PHE A 162 3.14 3.48 24.74
C PHE A 162 4.60 3.78 24.45
N ASN A 163 4.85 4.47 23.34
CA ASN A 163 6.20 4.84 22.95
C ASN A 163 6.42 6.33 23.22
N SER A 164 7.27 6.65 24.20
CA SER A 164 7.50 8.02 24.64
C SER A 164 8.34 8.84 23.65
N ASP A 165 9.17 8.18 22.85
CA ASP A 165 10.27 8.80 22.10
C ASP A 165 10.03 8.79 20.59
N SER A 166 8.81 8.50 20.15
CA SER A 166 8.48 8.46 18.73
C SER A 166 8.54 9.88 18.13
N ALA A 167 9.18 10.01 16.95
CA ALA A 167 9.23 11.27 16.20
C ALA A 167 7.84 11.90 15.98
N LYS A 168 6.80 11.06 15.89
CA LYS A 168 5.39 11.49 15.80
C LYS A 168 4.93 12.21 17.07
N LYS A 169 5.20 11.66 18.26
CA LYS A 169 4.80 12.29 19.52
C LYS A 169 5.55 13.61 19.78
N VAL A 170 6.83 13.66 19.40
CA VAL A 170 7.62 14.90 19.47
C VAL A 170 7.02 15.98 18.55
N PHE A 171 6.67 15.61 17.31
CA PHE A 171 6.06 16.54 16.35
C PHE A 171 4.70 17.08 16.81
N PHE A 172 3.83 16.22 17.36
CA PHE A 172 2.49 16.60 17.82
C PHE A 172 2.45 17.10 19.28
N SER A 173 3.58 17.55 19.84
CA SER A 173 3.63 18.08 21.20
C SER A 173 3.01 19.50 21.32
N SER A 174 2.65 19.88 22.54
CA SER A 174 2.18 21.23 22.91
C SER A 174 0.88 21.66 22.22
N TRP A 175 0.88 22.78 21.48
CA TRP A 175 -0.30 23.32 20.82
C TRP A 175 -0.80 22.43 19.68
N ARG A 176 0.12 21.71 19.00
CA ARG A 176 -0.22 20.79 17.90
C ARG A 176 -1.11 19.64 18.37
N LEU A 177 -1.02 19.23 19.64
CA LEU A 177 -1.86 18.17 20.21
C LEU A 177 -3.33 18.63 20.32
N ILE A 178 -3.53 19.85 20.81
CA ILE A 178 -4.88 20.45 20.94
C ILE A 178 -5.48 20.65 19.54
N THR A 179 -4.69 21.19 18.60
CA THR A 179 -5.09 21.34 17.20
C THR A 179 -5.46 20.00 16.56
N LEU A 180 -4.78 18.90 16.92
CA LEU A 180 -5.08 17.56 16.40
C LEU A 180 -6.47 17.06 16.80
N PHE A 181 -6.88 17.23 18.06
CA PHE A 181 -8.22 16.83 18.47
C PHE A 181 -9.31 17.62 17.74
N ILE A 182 -9.11 18.93 17.57
CA ILE A 182 -10.02 19.80 16.82
C ILE A 182 -10.06 19.37 15.35
N PHE A 183 -8.89 19.14 14.74
CA PHE A 183 -8.76 18.71 13.35
C PHE A 183 -9.49 17.40 13.10
N ILE A 184 -9.36 16.41 13.99
CA ILE A 184 -10.04 15.11 13.85
C ILE A 184 -11.57 15.30 13.84
N ALA A 185 -12.11 16.08 14.78
CA ALA A 185 -13.55 16.35 14.82
C ALA A 185 -14.04 17.04 13.53
N VAL A 186 -13.30 18.04 13.06
CA VAL A 186 -13.59 18.75 11.80
C VAL A 186 -13.49 17.81 10.60
N ALA A 187 -12.45 16.97 10.53
CA ALA A 187 -12.22 16.03 9.42
C ALA A 187 -13.31 14.97 9.33
N PHE A 188 -13.80 14.45 10.46
CA PHE A 188 -14.95 13.56 10.48
C PHE A 188 -16.22 14.29 9.99
N ALA A 189 -16.48 15.49 10.49
CA ALA A 189 -17.66 16.26 10.09
C ALA A 189 -17.66 16.60 8.58
N THR A 190 -16.53 17.06 8.04
CA THR A 190 -16.40 17.38 6.61
C THR A 190 -16.54 16.14 5.74
N THR A 191 -15.90 15.03 6.13
CA THR A 191 -15.99 13.76 5.39
C THR A 191 -17.41 13.21 5.38
N SER A 192 -18.09 13.20 6.53
CA SER A 192 -19.50 12.78 6.62
C SER A 192 -20.43 13.66 5.79
N PHE A 193 -20.22 14.98 5.75
CA PHE A 193 -21.02 15.89 4.94
C PHE A 193 -20.82 15.67 3.43
N ILE A 194 -19.57 15.48 2.99
CA ILE A 194 -19.24 15.24 1.58
C ILE A 194 -19.81 13.89 1.10
N LEU A 195 -19.73 12.86 1.95
CA LEU A 195 -20.31 11.54 1.67
C LEU A 195 -21.84 11.59 1.64
N TYR A 196 -22.48 12.33 2.56
CA TYR A 196 -23.92 12.55 2.55
C TYR A 196 -24.39 13.23 1.25
N LYS A 197 -23.60 14.19 0.74
CA LYS A 197 -23.85 14.87 -0.54
C LYS A 197 -23.47 14.05 -1.77
N LYS A 198 -22.97 12.80 -1.61
CA LYS A 198 -22.54 11.89 -2.68
C LYS A 198 -21.46 12.46 -3.62
N TYR A 199 -20.66 13.43 -3.16
CA TYR A 199 -19.48 13.84 -3.90
C TYR A 199 -18.41 12.74 -3.87
N SER A 200 -17.47 12.77 -4.83
CA SER A 200 -16.38 11.80 -4.84
C SER A 200 -15.52 11.92 -3.58
N SER A 201 -15.09 10.78 -3.05
CA SER A 201 -14.25 10.70 -1.85
C SER A 201 -12.90 11.41 -2.00
N LEU A 202 -12.45 11.65 -3.24
CA LEU A 202 -11.24 12.43 -3.54
C LEU A 202 -11.31 13.86 -2.99
N TYR A 203 -12.47 14.53 -3.05
CA TYR A 203 -12.61 15.88 -2.52
C TYR A 203 -12.42 15.92 -1.00
N ALA A 204 -12.97 14.93 -0.28
CA ALA A 204 -12.80 14.82 1.16
C ALA A 204 -11.32 14.65 1.53
N ILE A 205 -10.59 13.83 0.77
CA ILE A 205 -9.15 13.62 1.01
C ILE A 205 -8.38 14.91 0.76
N LEU A 206 -8.56 15.56 -0.40
CA LEU A 206 -7.81 16.76 -0.75
C LEU A 206 -8.06 17.92 0.22
N ILE A 207 -9.33 18.17 0.59
CA ILE A 207 -9.68 19.24 1.55
C ILE A 207 -9.00 18.99 2.90
N ASN A 208 -9.05 17.77 3.41
CA ASN A 208 -8.44 17.43 4.70
C ASN A 208 -6.91 17.47 4.64
N ILE A 209 -6.27 17.12 3.52
CA ILE A 209 -4.83 17.29 3.33
C ILE A 209 -4.46 18.78 3.41
N VAL A 210 -5.17 19.63 2.66
CA VAL A 210 -4.90 21.09 2.66
C VAL A 210 -5.10 21.68 4.06
N LEU A 211 -6.19 21.33 4.74
CA LEU A 211 -6.44 21.76 6.12
C LEU A 211 -5.33 21.29 7.08
N ALA A 212 -4.86 20.04 6.95
CA ALA A 212 -3.78 19.52 7.78
C ALA A 212 -2.48 20.31 7.59
N PHE A 213 -2.09 20.60 6.35
CA PHE A 213 -0.88 21.40 6.08
C PHE A 213 -0.99 22.82 6.67
N LEU A 214 -2.15 23.47 6.52
CA LEU A 214 -2.39 24.81 7.05
C LEU A 214 -2.34 24.87 8.58
N LEU A 215 -2.91 23.84 9.25
CA LEU A 215 -3.02 23.81 10.71
C LEU A 215 -1.73 23.35 11.41
N PHE A 216 -1.06 22.32 10.87
CA PHE A 216 0.10 21.74 11.54
C PHE A 216 1.42 22.37 11.14
N GLN A 217 1.47 23.05 9.99
CA GLN A 217 2.64 23.80 9.50
C GLN A 217 3.95 23.01 9.69
N PRO A 218 4.11 21.86 8.97
CA PRO A 218 5.24 20.95 9.17
C PRO A 218 6.62 21.56 8.83
N TRP A 219 6.65 22.74 8.24
CA TRP A 219 7.87 23.49 7.92
C TRP A 219 8.38 24.40 9.06
N LEU A 220 7.67 24.46 10.20
CA LEU A 220 8.12 25.07 11.45
C LEU A 220 8.71 24.03 12.40
#